data_AF-A0A3D5CUS0-F1
#
_entry.id   AF-A0A3D5CUS0-F1
#
_cell.length_a   1.000
_cell.length_b   1.000
_cell.length_c   1.000
_cell.angle_alpha   90.00
_cell.angle_beta   90.00
_cell.angle_gamma   90.00
#
_symmetry.space_group_name_H-M   'P 1'
#
loop_
_entity.id
_entity.type
_entity.pdbx_description
1 polymer ?
#
loop_
_entity_poly.entity_id
_entity_poly.type
_entity_poly.pdbx_seq_one_letter_code
_entity_poly.pdbx_strand_id
1 'polypeptide(L)'
;MSENNYKKIGYNSLLNMSYEEAIHYLLNKYGEVSDDYFKEKSYARFLRGEIKTITKGKYSKTSEGLYCHHIYENKYENISSLYYINCFKYPFKYQKKESLVYCDLFEHLILHALIIKETEAEYGLHGYEEYLYPIAIDWFLNETDPKPEWMKKCKERAYLNQQDAEKIINKIHEIISPFKEARSAMLEEEYKKSIKKNIASKLGMTVSEYEEYLVQEEKEAKKRLKLEELERLNEFNKKYPNLQKINVNNTTPRKKILNFLYELAYSKDFPKRKDFYKAKISLIRDELLEELNDIL
;
A
#
# COMPACT_ATOMS: atom_id res chain seq x y z
N MET A 1 27.73 21.85 21.73
CA MET A 1 26.66 21.04 21.10
C MET A 1 27.19 19.62 20.91
N SER A 2 26.41 18.59 21.24
CA SER A 2 26.81 17.19 21.05
C SER A 2 26.84 16.79 19.57
N GLU A 3 27.62 15.78 19.20
CA GLU A 3 27.70 15.24 17.82
C GLU A 3 26.33 14.80 17.28
N ASN A 4 25.49 14.21 18.14
CA ASN A 4 24.10 13.90 17.84
C ASN A 4 23.33 15.15 17.35
N ASN A 5 23.46 16.29 18.03
CA ASN A 5 22.74 17.50 17.64
C ASN A 5 23.17 18.03 16.26
N TYR A 6 24.47 17.97 15.94
CA TYR A 6 24.96 18.34 14.61
C TYR A 6 24.44 17.41 13.52
N LYS A 7 24.43 16.09 13.76
CA LYS A 7 23.88 15.10 12.82
C LYS A 7 22.40 15.35 12.54
N LYS A 8 21.59 15.54 13.59
CA LYS A 8 20.18 15.87 13.44
C LYS A 8 19.93 17.14 12.63
N ILE A 9 20.67 18.22 12.92
CA ILE A 9 20.56 19.46 12.13
C ILE A 9 20.93 19.19 10.67
N GLY A 10 22.00 18.42 10.44
CA GLY A 10 22.40 17.97 9.11
C GLY A 10 21.28 17.24 8.37
N TYR A 11 20.71 16.18 8.96
CA TYR A 11 19.64 15.38 8.36
C TYR A 11 18.39 16.22 8.06
N ASN A 12 17.99 17.10 8.98
CA ASN A 12 16.86 18.01 8.74
C ASN A 12 17.17 19.01 7.63
N SER A 13 18.41 19.46 7.50
CA SER A 13 18.83 20.32 6.39
C SER A 13 18.74 19.58 5.05
N LEU A 14 19.27 18.35 4.96
CA LEU A 14 19.18 17.53 3.75
C LEU A 14 17.73 17.29 3.31
N LEU A 15 16.81 17.03 4.24
CA LEU A 15 15.40 16.80 3.93
C LEU A 15 14.71 17.99 3.23
N ASN A 16 15.27 19.20 3.37
CA ASN A 16 14.74 20.42 2.76
C ASN A 16 15.45 20.79 1.44
N MET A 17 16.46 20.03 1.03
CA MET A 17 17.18 20.24 -0.24
C MET A 17 16.45 19.52 -1.39
N SER A 18 16.73 19.94 -2.61
CA SER A 18 16.57 19.07 -3.79
C SER A 18 17.59 17.93 -3.74
N TYR A 19 17.35 16.86 -4.50
CA TYR A 19 18.27 15.75 -4.64
C TYR A 19 19.65 16.23 -5.14
N GLU A 20 19.68 17.11 -6.15
CA GLU A 20 20.93 17.67 -6.68
C GLU A 20 21.71 18.47 -5.62
N GLU A 21 21.04 19.33 -4.86
CA GLU A 21 21.67 20.07 -3.75
C GLU A 21 22.20 19.12 -2.66
N ALA A 22 21.46 18.06 -2.33
CA ALA A 22 21.89 17.06 -1.36
C ALA A 22 23.15 16.30 -1.85
N ILE A 23 23.22 15.96 -3.13
CA ILE A 23 24.42 15.36 -3.73
C ILE A 23 25.62 16.32 -3.62
N HIS A 24 25.45 17.59 -4.00
CA HIS A 24 26.52 18.58 -3.87
C HIS A 24 26.98 18.77 -2.42
N TYR A 25 26.04 18.83 -1.49
CA TYR A 25 26.33 18.91 -0.07
C TYR A 25 27.18 17.72 0.42
N LEU A 26 26.82 16.50 0.03
CA LEU A 26 27.53 15.28 0.45
C LEU A 26 28.91 15.14 -0.22
N LEU A 27 29.05 15.54 -1.49
CA LEU A 27 30.35 15.63 -2.16
C LEU A 27 31.28 16.61 -1.45
N ASN A 28 30.78 17.78 -1.07
CA ASN A 28 31.56 18.75 -0.29
C ASN A 28 31.93 18.22 1.10
N LYS A 29 31.05 17.41 1.71
CA LYS A 29 31.24 16.87 3.05
C LYS A 29 32.24 15.70 3.12
N TYR A 30 32.20 14.80 2.15
CA TYR A 30 32.96 13.54 2.20
C TYR A 30 34.04 13.40 1.11
N GLY A 31 34.07 14.34 0.16
CA GLY A 31 34.97 14.32 -0.99
C GLY A 31 34.55 13.34 -2.08
N GLU A 32 35.40 13.23 -3.10
CA GLU A 32 35.19 12.33 -4.23
C GLU A 32 35.25 10.85 -3.82
N VAL A 33 34.53 10.01 -4.57
CA VAL A 33 34.62 8.55 -4.46
C VAL A 33 35.96 8.06 -5.01
N SER A 34 36.56 7.06 -4.37
CA SER A 34 37.97 6.69 -4.59
C SER A 34 38.22 5.87 -5.86
N ASP A 35 37.21 5.20 -6.39
CA ASP A 35 37.28 4.33 -7.55
C ASP A 35 35.88 4.14 -8.15
N ASP A 36 35.81 3.61 -9.37
CA ASP A 36 34.54 3.25 -9.99
C ASP A 36 33.83 2.15 -9.20
N TYR A 37 32.50 2.09 -9.28
CA TYR A 37 31.72 1.05 -8.61
C TYR A 37 32.07 -0.34 -9.17
N PHE A 38 32.16 -0.42 -10.50
CA PHE A 38 32.58 -1.61 -11.25
C PHE A 38 33.79 -1.30 -12.12
N LYS A 39 34.60 -2.31 -12.43
CA LYS A 39 35.72 -2.17 -13.37
C LYS A 39 35.23 -2.26 -14.81
N GLU A 40 35.53 -1.22 -15.60
CA GLU A 40 35.08 -1.05 -16.99
C GLU A 40 35.28 -2.30 -17.85
N LYS A 41 36.50 -2.87 -17.85
CA LYS A 41 36.79 -4.08 -18.64
C LYS A 41 35.87 -5.25 -18.27
N SER A 42 35.61 -5.46 -16.98
CA SER A 42 34.70 -6.52 -16.53
C SER A 42 33.24 -6.20 -16.85
N TYR A 43 32.84 -4.93 -16.75
CA TYR A 43 31.49 -4.46 -17.09
C TYR A 43 31.18 -4.74 -18.57
N ALA A 44 32.10 -4.37 -19.46
CA ALA A 44 31.94 -4.59 -20.89
C ALA A 44 31.86 -6.10 -21.24
N ARG A 45 32.66 -6.94 -20.59
CA ARG A 45 32.61 -8.40 -20.75
C ARG A 45 31.29 -9.00 -20.26
N PHE A 46 30.77 -8.50 -19.14
CA PHE A 46 29.46 -8.90 -18.61
C PHE A 46 28.33 -8.54 -19.59
N LEU A 47 28.33 -7.32 -20.14
CA LEU A 47 27.31 -6.93 -21.12
C LEU A 47 27.32 -7.79 -22.39
N ARG A 48 28.48 -8.31 -22.79
CA ARG A 48 28.66 -9.26 -23.89
C ARG A 48 28.35 -10.73 -23.52
N GLY A 49 28.00 -11.00 -22.26
CA GLY A 49 27.70 -12.35 -21.77
C GLY A 49 28.92 -13.25 -21.57
N GLU A 50 30.15 -12.70 -21.59
CA GLU A 50 31.38 -13.49 -21.42
C GLU A 50 31.61 -13.92 -19.96
N ILE A 51 31.05 -13.18 -19.00
CA ILE A 51 31.17 -13.46 -17.57
C ILE A 51 29.81 -13.26 -16.89
N LYS A 52 29.59 -13.99 -15.79
CA LYS A 52 28.32 -13.93 -15.02
C LYS A 52 28.30 -12.85 -13.93
N THR A 53 29.46 -12.29 -13.58
CA THR A 53 29.62 -11.31 -12.52
C THR A 53 30.55 -10.18 -12.95
N ILE A 54 30.40 -9.00 -12.35
CA ILE A 54 31.23 -7.83 -12.64
C ILE A 54 32.21 -7.63 -11.50
N THR A 55 33.47 -7.33 -11.81
CA THR A 55 34.49 -7.02 -10.81
C THR A 55 34.20 -5.64 -10.21
N LYS A 56 34.08 -5.56 -8.88
CA LYS A 56 33.92 -4.29 -8.16
C LYS A 56 35.22 -3.48 -8.14
N GLY A 57 35.10 -2.16 -8.13
CA GLY A 57 36.22 -1.28 -7.82
C GLY A 57 36.49 -1.15 -6.33
N LYS A 58 37.53 -0.40 -5.97
CA LYS A 58 37.96 -0.10 -4.60
C LYS A 58 37.32 1.19 -4.08
N TYR A 59 36.00 1.27 -4.19
CA TYR A 59 35.19 2.43 -3.78
C TYR A 59 34.68 2.33 -2.34
N SER A 60 34.83 1.19 -1.66
CA SER A 60 34.19 1.00 -0.36
C SER A 60 34.83 1.86 0.74
N LYS A 61 34.00 2.60 1.49
CA LYS A 61 34.35 3.29 2.74
C LYS A 61 33.53 2.79 3.93
N THR A 62 33.03 1.56 3.88
CA THR A 62 32.25 0.97 4.99
C THR A 62 33.07 0.82 6.27
N SER A 63 34.41 0.74 6.18
CA SER A 63 35.32 0.78 7.32
C SER A 63 35.33 2.12 8.08
N GLU A 64 34.80 3.18 7.45
CA GLU A 64 34.55 4.50 8.04
C GLU A 64 33.06 4.69 8.38
N GLY A 65 32.22 3.68 8.14
CA GLY A 65 30.77 3.76 8.32
C GLY A 65 30.00 4.41 7.17
N LEU A 66 30.63 4.59 5.99
CA LEU A 66 30.01 5.21 4.82
C LEU A 66 29.57 4.18 3.78
N TYR A 67 28.37 4.40 3.25
CA TYR A 67 27.84 3.77 2.04
C TYR A 67 28.24 4.57 0.80
N CYS A 68 28.15 3.91 -0.35
CA CYS A 68 28.30 4.54 -1.66
C CYS A 68 26.95 4.47 -2.36
N HIS A 69 26.46 5.64 -2.78
CA HIS A 69 25.19 5.82 -3.47
C HIS A 69 25.43 6.24 -4.93
N HIS A 70 24.61 5.74 -5.85
CA HIS A 70 24.68 6.07 -7.27
C HIS A 70 23.82 7.30 -7.58
N ILE A 71 24.44 8.38 -8.06
CA ILE A 71 23.78 9.68 -8.32
C ILE A 71 22.66 9.58 -9.36
N TYR A 72 22.73 8.59 -10.26
CA TYR A 72 21.74 8.44 -11.33
C TYR A 72 20.54 7.57 -10.96
N GLU A 73 20.42 7.13 -9.70
CA GLU A 73 19.25 6.38 -9.22
C GLU A 73 17.96 7.21 -9.24
N ASN A 74 18.04 8.52 -9.46
CA ASN A 74 16.88 9.37 -9.77
C ASN A 74 16.36 9.23 -11.22
N LYS A 75 17.05 8.46 -12.06
CA LYS A 75 16.72 8.28 -13.49
C LYS A 75 16.66 6.82 -13.92
N TYR A 76 17.27 5.93 -13.16
CA TYR A 76 17.30 4.51 -13.49
C TYR A 76 17.22 3.68 -12.22
N GLU A 77 16.46 2.60 -12.30
CA GLU A 77 16.25 1.71 -11.17
C GLU A 77 17.42 0.72 -11.01
N ASN A 78 17.86 0.51 -9.76
CA ASN A 78 18.76 -0.59 -9.39
C ASN A 78 20.03 -0.68 -10.26
N ILE A 79 20.71 0.45 -10.47
CA ILE A 79 21.85 0.59 -11.40
C ILE A 79 23.05 -0.31 -11.02
N SER A 80 23.12 -0.77 -9.77
CA SER A 80 24.14 -1.70 -9.28
C SER A 80 23.76 -3.19 -9.42
N SER A 81 22.49 -3.50 -9.72
CA SER A 81 21.98 -4.87 -9.83
C SER A 81 22.38 -5.50 -11.16
N LEU A 82 22.99 -6.69 -11.10
CA LEU A 82 23.38 -7.45 -12.30
C LEU A 82 22.18 -7.78 -13.19
N TYR A 83 21.01 -8.03 -12.60
CA TYR A 83 19.78 -8.32 -13.34
C TYR A 83 19.35 -7.10 -14.17
N TYR A 84 19.25 -5.93 -13.55
CA TYR A 84 18.87 -4.69 -14.21
C TYR A 84 19.91 -4.26 -15.25
N ILE A 85 21.20 -4.32 -14.93
CA ILE A 85 22.28 -4.05 -15.89
C ILE A 85 22.15 -4.96 -17.11
N ASN A 86 21.82 -6.24 -16.92
CA ASN A 86 21.66 -7.16 -18.04
C ASN A 86 20.42 -6.86 -18.90
N CYS A 87 19.31 -6.45 -18.29
CA CYS A 87 18.06 -6.13 -18.98
C CYS A 87 18.14 -4.79 -19.72
N PHE A 88 18.63 -3.75 -19.06
CA PHE A 88 18.59 -2.37 -19.54
C PHE A 88 19.91 -1.87 -20.15
N LYS A 89 21.00 -2.65 -20.01
CA LYS A 89 22.31 -2.37 -20.59
C LYS A 89 22.81 -0.95 -20.27
N TYR A 90 22.71 -0.55 -19.01
CA TYR A 90 23.08 0.79 -18.57
C TYR A 90 24.51 1.16 -19.01
N PRO A 91 24.75 2.39 -19.50
CA PRO A 91 26.08 2.87 -19.84
C PRO A 91 27.05 2.83 -18.65
N PHE A 92 28.30 2.40 -18.90
CA PHE A 92 29.34 2.33 -17.86
C PHE A 92 29.61 3.68 -17.18
N LYS A 93 29.35 4.82 -17.84
CA LYS A 93 29.53 6.15 -17.26
C LYS A 93 28.81 6.33 -15.91
N TYR A 94 27.68 5.64 -15.70
CA TYR A 94 26.92 5.69 -14.44
C TYR A 94 27.56 4.89 -13.30
N GLN A 95 28.58 4.09 -13.59
CA GLN A 95 29.37 3.35 -12.60
C GLN A 95 30.68 4.07 -12.25
N LYS A 96 31.01 5.16 -12.94
CA LYS A 96 32.25 5.90 -12.69
C LYS A 96 32.21 6.60 -11.35
N LYS A 97 33.37 6.81 -10.73
CA LYS A 97 33.47 7.49 -9.43
C LYS A 97 32.79 8.87 -9.37
N GLU A 98 32.75 9.61 -10.49
CA GLU A 98 32.07 10.91 -10.58
C GLU A 98 30.54 10.81 -10.57
N SER A 99 30.00 9.59 -10.73
CA SER A 99 28.58 9.27 -10.67
C SER A 99 28.17 8.67 -9.32
N LEU A 100 29.06 8.76 -8.33
CA LEU A 100 28.89 8.17 -7.00
C LEU A 100 29.08 9.24 -5.93
N VAL A 101 28.44 9.03 -4.77
CA VAL A 101 28.62 9.87 -3.58
C VAL A 101 28.69 9.01 -2.32
N TYR A 102 29.46 9.44 -1.33
CA TYR A 102 29.44 8.81 -0.01
C TYR A 102 28.33 9.38 0.87
N CYS A 103 27.72 8.53 1.71
CA CYS A 103 26.70 8.91 2.67
C CYS A 103 26.69 7.94 3.86
N ASP A 104 26.23 8.37 5.03
CA ASP A 104 25.84 7.43 6.09
C ASP A 104 24.44 6.85 5.83
N LEU A 105 23.96 5.97 6.72
CA LEU A 105 22.68 5.29 6.56
C LEU A 105 21.48 6.26 6.43
N PHE A 106 21.43 7.30 7.26
CA PHE A 106 20.30 8.23 7.27
C PHE A 106 20.39 9.22 6.12
N GLU A 107 21.59 9.67 5.76
CA GLU A 107 21.81 10.42 4.51
C GLU A 107 21.34 9.60 3.31
N HIS A 108 21.65 8.30 3.25
CA HIS A 108 21.21 7.43 2.16
C HIS A 108 19.68 7.29 2.11
N LEU A 109 19.02 7.09 3.27
CA LEU A 109 17.56 7.09 3.37
C LEU A 109 16.95 8.39 2.85
N ILE A 110 17.55 9.54 3.20
CA ILE A 110 17.09 10.85 2.77
C ILE A 110 17.29 11.02 1.26
N LEU A 111 18.42 10.60 0.70
CA LEU A 111 18.64 10.63 -0.76
C LEU A 111 17.54 9.85 -1.50
N HIS A 112 17.18 8.65 -1.04
CA HIS A 112 16.07 7.90 -1.62
C HIS A 112 14.71 8.59 -1.43
N ALA A 113 14.47 9.22 -0.29
CA ALA A 113 13.25 10.00 -0.05
C ALA A 113 13.13 11.20 -1.01
N LEU A 114 14.23 11.90 -1.27
CA LEU A 114 14.29 12.99 -2.24
C LEU A 114 14.05 12.48 -3.66
N ILE A 115 14.64 11.35 -4.04
CA ILE A 115 14.36 10.70 -5.33
C ILE A 115 12.87 10.37 -5.47
N ILE A 116 12.27 9.73 -4.46
CA ILE A 116 10.85 9.37 -4.46
C ILE A 116 9.98 10.62 -4.64
N LYS A 117 10.28 11.69 -3.91
CA LYS A 117 9.55 12.96 -4.00
C LYS A 117 9.65 13.59 -5.39
N GLU A 118 10.86 13.67 -5.94
CA GLU A 118 11.10 14.37 -7.23
C GLU A 118 10.66 13.56 -8.45
N THR A 119 10.58 12.23 -8.32
CA THR A 119 10.21 11.32 -9.41
C THR A 119 8.80 10.76 -9.26
N GLU A 120 8.00 11.28 -8.32
CA GLU A 120 6.65 10.78 -8.01
C GLU A 120 6.62 9.26 -7.75
N ALA A 121 7.63 8.79 -7.01
CA ALA A 121 7.90 7.40 -6.70
C ALA A 121 8.10 6.47 -7.91
N GLU A 122 8.46 7.02 -9.08
CA GLU A 122 8.93 6.21 -10.21
C GLU A 122 10.26 5.54 -9.88
N TYR A 123 11.16 6.22 -9.15
CA TYR A 123 12.44 5.69 -8.72
C TYR A 123 12.62 5.79 -7.19
N GLY A 124 13.68 5.16 -6.68
CA GLY A 124 14.10 5.24 -5.27
C GLY A 124 13.33 4.38 -4.28
N LEU A 125 12.07 4.02 -4.57
CA LEU A 125 11.19 3.29 -3.64
C LEU A 125 11.74 1.90 -3.27
N HIS A 126 12.18 1.11 -4.24
CA HIS A 126 12.74 -0.23 -3.98
C HIS A 126 14.00 -0.17 -3.10
N GLY A 127 14.93 0.74 -3.39
CA GLY A 127 16.12 0.97 -2.56
C GLY A 127 15.78 1.35 -1.12
N TYR A 128 14.75 2.19 -0.95
CA TYR A 128 14.25 2.60 0.35
C TYR A 128 13.60 1.45 1.13
N GLU A 129 12.58 0.79 0.55
CA GLU A 129 11.72 -0.15 1.27
C GLU A 129 12.34 -1.53 1.48
N GLU A 130 13.10 -2.04 0.51
CA GLU A 130 13.63 -3.40 0.60
C GLU A 130 14.97 -3.47 1.34
N TYR A 131 15.71 -2.36 1.38
CA TYR A 131 17.06 -2.35 1.93
C TYR A 131 17.22 -1.38 3.09
N LEU A 132 17.07 -0.07 2.85
CA LEU A 132 17.53 0.93 3.81
C LEU A 132 16.59 1.09 5.02
N TYR A 133 15.29 1.15 4.78
CA TYR A 133 14.29 1.35 5.83
C TYR A 133 14.28 0.19 6.84
N PRO A 134 14.22 -1.10 6.42
CA PRO A 134 14.31 -2.22 7.36
C PRO A 134 15.58 -2.19 8.21
N ILE A 135 16.73 -1.86 7.62
CA ILE A 135 17.99 -1.73 8.35
C ILE A 135 17.91 -0.65 9.43
N ALA A 136 17.35 0.52 9.12
CA ALA A 136 17.23 1.60 10.10
C ALA A 136 16.23 1.27 11.21
N ILE A 137 15.12 0.62 10.88
CA ILE A 137 14.15 0.13 11.87
C ILE A 137 14.81 -0.89 12.81
N ASP A 138 15.48 -1.89 12.26
CA ASP A 138 16.14 -2.92 13.07
C ASP A 138 17.22 -2.32 13.97
N TRP A 139 18.07 -1.45 13.43
CA TRP A 139 19.21 -0.93 14.19
C TRP A 139 18.81 0.08 15.25
N PHE A 140 17.84 0.96 14.98
CA PHE A 140 17.55 2.11 15.83
C PHE A 140 16.24 1.99 16.59
N LEU A 141 15.21 1.34 16.04
CA LEU A 141 13.91 1.22 16.70
C LEU A 141 13.76 -0.11 17.45
N ASN A 142 14.24 -1.20 16.85
CA ASN A 142 14.29 -2.52 17.50
C ASN A 142 15.59 -2.74 18.29
N GLU A 143 16.50 -1.75 18.29
CA GLU A 143 17.80 -1.76 18.98
C GLU A 143 18.64 -3.01 18.70
N THR A 144 18.50 -3.59 17.51
CA THR A 144 19.24 -4.77 17.09
C THR A 144 20.62 -4.38 16.61
N ASP A 145 21.66 -5.01 17.16
CA ASP A 145 23.04 -4.76 16.73
C ASP A 145 23.40 -5.60 15.50
N PRO A 146 23.98 -4.97 14.45
CA PRO A 146 24.46 -5.71 13.31
C PRO A 146 25.65 -6.60 13.69
N LYS A 147 25.67 -7.81 13.13
CA LYS A 147 26.78 -8.76 13.34
C LYS A 147 28.06 -8.35 12.61
N PRO A 148 28.04 -7.96 11.32
CA PRO A 148 29.26 -7.61 10.59
C PRO A 148 29.88 -6.31 11.12
N GLU A 149 31.21 -6.32 11.28
CA GLU A 149 31.92 -5.18 11.88
C GLU A 149 31.75 -3.87 11.10
N TRP A 150 31.75 -3.95 9.77
CA TRP A 150 31.52 -2.77 8.93
C TRP A 150 30.11 -2.17 9.11
N MET A 151 29.10 -3.01 9.39
CA MET A 151 27.74 -2.54 9.64
C MET A 151 27.63 -1.86 11.00
N LYS A 152 28.34 -2.34 12.03
CA LYS A 152 28.40 -1.67 13.34
C LYS A 152 28.95 -0.25 13.19
N LYS A 153 30.03 -0.09 12.41
CA LYS A 153 30.58 1.23 12.08
C LYS A 153 29.58 2.12 11.35
N CYS A 154 28.79 1.56 10.43
CA CYS A 154 27.70 2.29 9.78
C CYS A 154 26.60 2.73 10.76
N LYS A 155 26.21 1.88 11.72
CA LYS A 155 25.26 2.21 12.79
C LYS A 155 25.81 3.33 13.69
N GLU A 156 27.04 3.18 14.18
CA GLU A 156 27.71 4.15 15.05
C GLU A 156 27.84 5.53 14.41
N ARG A 157 28.14 5.59 13.10
CA ARG A 157 28.32 6.85 12.35
C ARG A 157 27.05 7.71 12.30
N ALA A 158 25.87 7.14 12.52
CA ALA A 158 24.64 7.92 12.54
C ALA A 158 24.57 8.87 13.75
N TYR A 159 25.19 8.48 14.88
CA TYR A 159 25.15 9.16 16.18
C TYR A 159 23.72 9.52 16.68
N LEU A 160 22.73 8.69 16.34
CA LEU A 160 21.35 8.87 16.77
C LEU A 160 21.00 7.89 17.90
N ASN A 161 20.23 8.38 18.87
CA ASN A 161 19.47 7.50 19.76
C ASN A 161 18.14 7.09 19.10
N GLN A 162 17.43 6.14 19.71
CA GLN A 162 16.14 5.64 19.22
C GLN A 162 15.12 6.76 18.96
N GLN A 163 14.93 7.69 19.91
CA GLN A 163 13.95 8.77 19.78
C GLN A 163 14.25 9.74 18.63
N ASP A 164 15.53 10.04 18.42
CA ASP A 164 15.97 10.93 17.35
C ASP A 164 15.91 10.27 15.98
N ALA A 165 16.25 8.97 15.91
CA ALA A 165 16.06 8.15 14.72
C ALA A 165 14.57 8.07 14.32
N GLU A 166 13.69 7.76 15.28
CA GLU A 166 12.24 7.70 15.07
C GLU A 166 11.70 9.02 14.49
N LYS A 167 12.11 10.16 15.06
CA LYS A 167 11.71 11.49 14.55
C LYS A 167 12.14 11.73 13.11
N ILE A 168 13.33 11.31 12.72
CA ILE A 168 13.82 11.49 11.34
C ILE A 168 13.09 10.53 10.39
N ILE A 169 12.89 9.28 10.79
CA ILE A 169 12.15 8.28 10.01
C ILE A 169 10.72 8.76 9.77
N ASN A 170 10.04 9.28 10.80
CA ASN A 170 8.67 9.80 10.67
C ASN A 170 8.61 10.98 9.70
N LYS A 171 9.58 11.90 9.74
CA LYS A 171 9.66 13.00 8.76
C LYS A 171 9.88 12.50 7.34
N ILE A 172 10.74 11.51 7.15
CA ILE A 172 10.94 10.88 5.85
C ILE A 172 9.63 10.24 5.37
N HIS A 173 8.95 9.52 6.25
CA HIS A 173 7.66 8.89 5.96
C HIS A 173 6.61 9.94 5.51
N GLU A 174 6.46 11.03 6.25
CA GLU A 174 5.56 12.14 5.89
C GLU A 174 5.85 12.72 4.50
N ILE A 175 7.13 12.79 4.10
CA ILE A 175 7.53 13.27 2.77
C ILE A 175 7.14 12.28 1.67
N ILE A 176 7.35 10.98 1.87
CA ILE A 176 7.21 9.98 0.80
C ILE A 176 5.78 9.40 0.67
N SER A 177 4.98 9.38 1.75
CA SER A 177 3.68 8.71 1.77
C SER A 177 2.72 9.17 0.67
N PRO A 178 2.56 10.48 0.38
CA PRO A 178 1.66 10.92 -0.70
C PRO A 178 2.05 10.37 -2.07
N PHE A 179 3.36 10.31 -2.36
CA PHE A 179 3.87 9.82 -3.65
C PHE A 179 3.73 8.29 -3.76
N LYS A 180 4.00 7.57 -2.67
CA LYS A 180 3.81 6.12 -2.61
C LYS A 180 2.35 5.73 -2.83
N GLU A 181 1.42 6.41 -2.18
CA GLU A 181 -0.01 6.18 -2.31
C GLU A 181 -0.48 6.46 -3.75
N ALA A 182 -0.07 7.61 -4.31
CA ALA A 182 -0.40 7.98 -5.69
C ALA A 182 0.14 6.95 -6.70
N ARG A 183 1.40 6.52 -6.55
CA ARG A 183 2.02 5.51 -7.43
C ARG A 183 1.30 4.17 -7.33
N SER A 184 0.95 3.74 -6.13
CA SER A 184 0.21 2.49 -5.91
C SER A 184 -1.16 2.52 -6.58
N ALA A 185 -1.92 3.60 -6.40
CA ALA A 185 -3.21 3.79 -7.05
C ALA A 185 -3.11 3.80 -8.59
N MET A 186 -2.08 4.46 -9.14
CA MET A 186 -1.84 4.48 -10.58
C MET A 186 -1.55 3.08 -11.15
N LEU A 187 -0.69 2.30 -10.49
CA LEU A 187 -0.36 0.93 -10.90
C LEU A 187 -1.58 0.00 -10.81
N GLU A 188 -2.42 0.15 -9.78
CA GLU A 188 -3.67 -0.59 -9.67
C GLU A 188 -4.63 -0.28 -10.84
N GLU A 189 -4.75 0.99 -11.22
CA GLU A 189 -5.59 1.40 -12.36
C GLU A 189 -5.05 0.88 -13.70
N GLU A 190 -3.74 0.92 -13.92
CA GLU A 190 -3.09 0.32 -15.09
C GLU A 190 -3.32 -1.19 -15.15
N TYR A 191 -3.19 -1.88 -14.02
CA TYR A 191 -3.46 -3.30 -13.92
C TYR A 191 -4.92 -3.64 -14.24
N LYS A 192 -5.89 -2.90 -13.66
CA LYS A 192 -7.32 -3.06 -13.97
C LYS A 192 -7.60 -2.86 -15.45
N LYS A 193 -7.01 -1.83 -16.08
CA LYS A 193 -7.12 -1.58 -17.52
C LYS A 193 -6.58 -2.75 -18.34
N SER A 194 -5.42 -3.29 -17.97
CA SER A 194 -4.82 -4.45 -18.63
C SER A 194 -5.70 -5.70 -18.54
N ILE A 195 -6.21 -6.02 -17.35
CA ILE A 195 -7.13 -7.14 -17.13
C ILE A 195 -8.40 -6.97 -17.97
N LYS A 196 -9.00 -5.78 -17.95
CA LYS A 196 -10.19 -5.46 -18.73
C LYS A 196 -9.97 -5.67 -20.22
N LYS A 197 -8.85 -5.18 -20.75
CA LYS A 197 -8.45 -5.38 -22.16
C LYS A 197 -8.32 -6.87 -22.50
N ASN A 198 -7.69 -7.64 -21.62
CA ASN A 198 -7.52 -9.08 -21.81
C ASN A 198 -8.86 -9.83 -21.80
N ILE A 199 -9.79 -9.48 -20.91
CA ILE A 199 -11.11 -10.12 -20.85
C ILE A 199 -11.94 -9.74 -22.08
N ALA A 200 -12.00 -8.45 -22.43
CA ALA A 200 -12.71 -7.99 -23.63
C ALA A 200 -12.22 -8.75 -24.87
N SER A 201 -10.89 -8.83 -25.05
CA SER A 201 -10.29 -9.58 -26.16
C SER A 201 -10.66 -11.07 -26.15
N LYS A 202 -10.70 -11.74 -25.00
CA LYS A 202 -11.12 -13.15 -24.89
C LYS A 202 -12.58 -13.37 -25.26
N LEU A 203 -13.43 -12.36 -25.06
CA LEU A 203 -14.84 -12.38 -25.43
C LEU A 203 -15.08 -11.91 -26.88
N GLY A 204 -14.02 -11.58 -27.62
CA GLY A 204 -14.14 -11.04 -28.98
C GLY A 204 -14.73 -9.62 -29.02
N MET A 205 -14.61 -8.88 -27.93
CA MET A 205 -15.13 -7.52 -27.75
C MET A 205 -14.01 -6.49 -27.69
N THR A 206 -14.31 -5.25 -28.07
CA THR A 206 -13.54 -4.07 -27.69
C THR A 206 -13.72 -3.75 -26.20
N VAL A 207 -12.85 -2.92 -25.63
CA VAL A 207 -12.97 -2.49 -24.23
C VAL A 207 -14.29 -1.74 -23.99
N SER A 208 -14.72 -0.91 -24.94
CA SER A 208 -15.99 -0.15 -24.85
C SER A 208 -17.19 -1.09 -24.88
N GLU A 209 -17.21 -2.08 -25.78
CA GLU A 209 -18.29 -3.07 -25.84
C GLU A 209 -18.35 -3.91 -24.55
N TYR A 210 -17.20 -4.28 -23.99
CA TYR A 210 -17.14 -4.98 -22.71
C TYR A 210 -17.65 -4.12 -21.54
N GLU A 211 -17.41 -2.81 -21.56
CA GLU A 211 -17.99 -1.87 -20.58
C GLU A 211 -19.50 -1.82 -20.66
N GLU A 212 -20.04 -1.69 -21.87
CA GLU A 212 -21.48 -1.71 -22.10
C GLU A 212 -22.11 -3.03 -21.68
N TYR A 213 -21.45 -4.15 -21.99
CA TYR A 213 -21.86 -5.49 -21.55
C TYR A 213 -21.97 -5.58 -20.02
N LEU A 214 -20.97 -5.11 -19.27
CA LEU A 214 -21.02 -5.11 -17.79
C LEU A 214 -22.19 -4.29 -17.25
N VAL A 215 -22.48 -3.13 -17.85
CA VAL A 215 -23.61 -2.28 -17.46
C VAL A 215 -24.95 -2.99 -17.72
N GLN A 216 -25.07 -3.71 -18.82
CA GLN A 216 -26.29 -4.47 -19.11
C GLN A 216 -26.47 -5.66 -18.17
N GLU A 217 -25.41 -6.43 -17.91
CA GLU A 217 -25.43 -7.53 -16.94
C GLU A 217 -25.88 -7.05 -15.55
N GLU A 218 -25.39 -5.90 -15.09
CA GLU A 218 -25.80 -5.32 -13.80
C GLU A 218 -27.29 -4.93 -13.79
N LYS A 219 -27.79 -4.35 -14.89
CA LYS A 219 -29.22 -4.02 -15.04
C LYS A 219 -30.08 -5.27 -15.04
N GLU A 220 -29.66 -6.32 -15.73
CA GLU A 220 -30.38 -7.59 -15.76
C GLU A 220 -30.37 -8.28 -14.40
N ALA A 221 -29.23 -8.30 -13.69
CA ALA A 221 -29.14 -8.82 -12.33
C ALA A 221 -30.10 -8.08 -11.38
N LYS A 222 -30.17 -6.74 -11.46
CA LYS A 222 -31.13 -5.94 -10.68
C LYS A 222 -32.59 -6.25 -11.03
N LYS A 223 -32.90 -6.52 -12.31
CA LYS A 223 -34.25 -6.95 -12.73
C LYS A 223 -34.60 -8.32 -12.18
N ARG A 224 -33.67 -9.29 -12.25
CA ARG A 224 -33.85 -10.65 -11.68
C ARG A 224 -34.14 -10.59 -10.19
N LEU A 225 -33.36 -9.82 -9.42
CA LEU A 225 -33.59 -9.63 -7.99
C LEU A 225 -34.97 -9.04 -7.67
N LYS A 226 -35.42 -8.03 -8.42
CA LYS A 226 -36.77 -7.46 -8.24
C LYS A 226 -37.88 -8.48 -8.54
N LEU A 227 -37.67 -9.32 -9.55
CA LEU A 227 -38.63 -10.36 -9.89
C LEU A 227 -38.71 -11.41 -8.77
N GLU A 228 -37.56 -11.86 -8.25
CA GLU A 228 -37.50 -12.77 -7.10
C GLU A 228 -38.16 -12.18 -5.84
N GLU A 229 -37.97 -10.88 -5.57
CA GLU A 229 -38.65 -10.19 -4.46
C GLU A 229 -40.17 -10.18 -4.63
N LEU A 230 -40.64 -9.94 -5.86
CA LEU A 230 -42.06 -9.95 -6.19
C LEU A 230 -42.66 -11.36 -6.06
N GLU A 231 -41.95 -12.39 -6.52
CA GLU A 231 -42.35 -13.79 -6.35
C GLU A 231 -42.48 -14.16 -4.87
N ARG A 232 -41.48 -13.82 -4.04
CA ARG A 232 -41.55 -14.05 -2.59
C ARG A 232 -42.71 -13.31 -1.93
N LEU A 233 -43.02 -12.10 -2.39
CA LEU A 233 -44.17 -11.34 -1.88
C LEU A 233 -45.48 -12.03 -2.26
N ASN A 234 -45.60 -12.50 -3.51
CA ASN A 234 -46.77 -13.23 -3.98
C ASN A 234 -46.98 -14.55 -3.23
N GLU A 235 -45.91 -15.32 -2.98
CA GLU A 235 -45.97 -16.53 -2.16
C GLU A 235 -46.42 -16.25 -0.73
N PHE A 236 -45.86 -15.21 -0.10
CA PHE A 236 -46.28 -14.76 1.23
C PHE A 236 -47.77 -14.40 1.26
N ASN A 237 -48.20 -13.62 0.28
CA ASN A 237 -49.57 -13.17 0.12
C ASN A 237 -50.55 -14.33 -0.11
N LYS A 238 -50.09 -15.41 -0.77
CA LYS A 238 -50.88 -16.64 -0.94
C LYS A 238 -50.97 -17.45 0.36
N LYS A 239 -49.88 -17.51 1.14
CA LYS A 239 -49.85 -18.22 2.44
C LYS A 239 -50.67 -17.47 3.50
N TYR A 240 -50.65 -16.15 3.47
CA TYR A 240 -51.28 -15.27 4.47
C TYR A 240 -52.19 -14.21 3.83
N PRO A 241 -53.34 -14.61 3.26
CA PRO A 241 -54.17 -13.73 2.44
C PRO A 241 -54.77 -12.54 3.20
N ASN A 242 -55.06 -12.68 4.49
CA ASN A 242 -55.70 -11.61 5.27
C ASN A 242 -54.72 -10.51 5.69
N LEU A 243 -53.41 -10.80 5.74
CA LEU A 243 -52.39 -9.85 6.19
C LEU A 243 -52.21 -8.65 5.24
N GLN A 244 -52.62 -8.77 3.98
CA GLN A 244 -52.63 -7.65 3.03
C GLN A 244 -53.51 -6.50 3.52
N LYS A 245 -54.63 -6.80 4.22
CA LYS A 245 -55.59 -5.81 4.72
C LYS A 245 -54.95 -4.80 5.68
N ILE A 246 -53.88 -5.19 6.37
CA ILE A 246 -53.17 -4.38 7.36
C ILE A 246 -51.73 -4.01 6.94
N ASN A 247 -51.41 -4.16 5.65
CA ASN A 247 -50.09 -3.84 5.10
C ASN A 247 -48.94 -4.56 5.85
N VAL A 248 -49.14 -5.86 6.10
CA VAL A 248 -48.13 -6.81 6.58
C VAL A 248 -47.70 -7.69 5.40
N ASN A 249 -46.39 -7.82 5.21
CA ASN A 249 -45.76 -8.54 4.10
C ASN A 249 -44.55 -9.38 4.57
N ASN A 250 -43.90 -10.06 3.62
CA ASN A 250 -42.73 -10.91 3.87
C ASN A 250 -41.53 -10.19 4.50
N THR A 251 -41.38 -8.87 4.33
CA THR A 251 -40.31 -8.08 4.95
C THR A 251 -40.73 -7.38 6.24
N THR A 252 -41.98 -7.53 6.66
CA THR A 252 -42.50 -6.84 7.84
C THR A 252 -41.78 -7.30 9.12
N PRO A 253 -41.21 -6.37 9.92
CA PRO A 253 -40.50 -6.72 11.14
C PRO A 253 -41.40 -7.38 12.18
N ARG A 254 -40.86 -8.38 12.89
CA ARG A 254 -41.54 -9.11 13.97
C ARG A 254 -42.23 -8.20 14.99
N LYS A 255 -41.58 -7.11 15.39
CA LYS A 255 -42.14 -6.14 16.35
C LYS A 255 -43.46 -5.53 15.85
N LYS A 256 -43.59 -5.27 14.55
CA LYS A 256 -44.81 -4.73 13.94
C LYS A 256 -45.93 -5.78 13.95
N ILE A 257 -45.60 -7.04 13.66
CA ILE A 257 -46.53 -8.18 13.75
C ILE A 257 -47.07 -8.32 15.19
N LEU A 258 -46.18 -8.31 16.18
CA LEU A 258 -46.56 -8.36 17.59
C LEU A 258 -47.42 -7.15 18.03
N ASN A 259 -47.18 -5.97 17.48
CA ASN A 259 -48.05 -4.81 17.74
C ASN A 259 -49.48 -5.04 17.26
N PHE A 260 -49.65 -5.54 16.04
CA PHE A 260 -50.98 -5.83 15.51
C PHE A 260 -51.69 -6.90 16.34
N LEU A 261 -51.01 -8.00 16.68
CA LEU A 261 -51.58 -9.03 17.56
C LEU A 261 -52.04 -8.46 18.91
N TYR A 262 -51.18 -7.64 19.54
CA TYR A 262 -51.53 -7.00 20.80
C TYR A 262 -52.77 -6.12 20.68
N GLU A 263 -52.81 -5.26 19.67
CA GLU A 263 -53.91 -4.31 19.48
C GLU A 263 -55.23 -5.01 19.16
N LEU A 264 -55.20 -6.06 18.32
CA LEU A 264 -56.39 -6.74 17.84
C LEU A 264 -56.97 -7.77 18.82
N ALA A 265 -56.12 -8.50 19.54
CA ALA A 265 -56.56 -9.66 20.34
C ALA A 265 -56.16 -9.62 21.82
N TYR A 266 -55.01 -9.03 22.18
CA TYR A 266 -54.40 -9.25 23.51
C TYR A 266 -54.31 -8.02 24.42
N SER A 267 -54.83 -6.86 23.99
CA SER A 267 -54.76 -5.61 24.75
C SER A 267 -55.51 -5.64 26.08
N LYS A 268 -56.49 -6.55 26.21
CA LYS A 268 -57.25 -6.79 27.45
C LYS A 268 -56.56 -7.76 28.40
N ASP A 269 -55.85 -8.75 27.86
CA ASP A 269 -55.19 -9.80 28.64
C ASP A 269 -53.82 -9.36 29.17
N PHE A 270 -53.16 -8.45 28.44
CA PHE A 270 -51.87 -7.90 28.81
C PHE A 270 -51.98 -6.38 28.97
N PRO A 271 -51.92 -5.84 30.20
CA PRO A 271 -51.98 -4.39 30.42
C PRO A 271 -50.84 -3.59 29.77
N LYS A 272 -49.71 -4.25 29.46
CA LYS A 272 -48.54 -3.63 28.84
C LYS A 272 -48.01 -4.50 27.69
N ARG A 273 -47.73 -3.85 26.54
CA ARG A 273 -47.12 -4.49 25.35
C ARG A 273 -45.84 -5.27 25.67
N LYS A 274 -45.01 -4.76 26.59
CA LYS A 274 -43.74 -5.39 26.99
C LYS A 274 -43.94 -6.78 27.59
N ASP A 275 -45.03 -6.99 28.32
CA ASP A 275 -45.31 -8.26 28.97
C ASP A 275 -45.86 -9.28 27.95
N PHE A 276 -46.69 -8.82 27.01
CA PHE A 276 -47.10 -9.62 25.85
C PHE A 276 -45.90 -10.05 24.99
N TYR A 277 -44.96 -9.14 24.68
CA TYR A 277 -43.77 -9.47 23.90
C TYR A 277 -42.90 -10.54 24.56
N LYS A 278 -42.76 -10.48 25.89
CA LYS A 278 -42.05 -11.51 26.66
C LYS A 278 -42.77 -12.85 26.59
N ALA A 279 -44.09 -12.86 26.69
CA ALA A 279 -44.89 -14.08 26.60
C ALA A 279 -44.78 -14.75 25.22
N LYS A 280 -44.63 -13.96 24.15
CA LYS A 280 -44.51 -14.44 22.76
C LYS A 280 -43.06 -14.50 22.27
N ILE A 281 -42.06 -14.46 23.15
CA ILE A 281 -40.64 -14.38 22.74
C ILE A 281 -40.15 -15.67 22.06
N SER A 282 -40.67 -16.83 22.47
CA SER A 282 -40.27 -18.15 21.97
C SER A 282 -40.92 -18.55 20.65
N LEU A 283 -42.05 -17.94 20.28
CA LEU A 283 -42.75 -18.28 19.04
C LEU A 283 -41.92 -17.89 17.82
N ILE A 284 -41.94 -18.67 16.77
CA ILE A 284 -41.28 -18.29 15.52
C ILE A 284 -42.12 -17.28 14.73
N ARG A 285 -41.51 -16.59 13.76
CA ARG A 285 -42.21 -15.52 13.03
C ARG A 285 -43.44 -16.04 12.28
N ASP A 286 -43.36 -17.23 11.72
CA ASP A 286 -44.45 -17.83 10.95
C ASP A 286 -45.68 -18.14 11.83
N GLU A 287 -45.48 -18.64 13.06
CA GLU A 287 -46.58 -18.86 14.03
C GLU A 287 -47.31 -17.55 14.37
N LEU A 288 -46.56 -16.45 14.55
CA LEU A 288 -47.17 -15.13 14.79
C LEU A 288 -47.94 -14.60 13.58
N LEU A 289 -47.48 -14.91 12.37
CA LEU A 289 -48.14 -14.52 11.13
C LEU A 289 -49.41 -15.32 10.89
N GLU A 290 -49.39 -16.62 11.18
CA GLU A 290 -50.57 -17.50 11.15
C GLU A 290 -51.63 -17.00 12.13
N GLU A 291 -51.25 -16.80 13.39
CA GLU A 291 -52.14 -16.26 14.42
C GLU A 291 -52.74 -14.90 14.01
N LEU A 292 -51.92 -13.99 13.48
CA LEU A 292 -52.40 -12.67 13.04
C LEU A 292 -53.29 -12.77 11.80
N ASN A 293 -53.00 -13.69 10.89
CA ASN A 293 -53.80 -13.91 9.69
C ASN A 293 -55.19 -14.48 10.03
N ASP A 294 -55.27 -15.34 11.06
CA ASP A 294 -56.52 -15.97 11.50
C ASP A 294 -57.44 -15.02 12.27
N ILE A 295 -56.87 -13.98 12.90
CA ILE A 295 -57.63 -12.94 13.62
C ILE A 295 -58.30 -11.92 12.65
N LEU A 296 -57.81 -11.80 11.41
CA LEU A 296 -58.21 -10.78 10.41
C LEU A 296 -59.19 -11.29 9.33
#